data_AF-A0A1W2BIA1-F1
#
_entry.id   AF-A0A1W2BIA1-F1
#
_cell.length_a   1.000
_cell.length_b   1.000
_cell.length_c   1.000
_cell.angle_alpha   90.00
_cell.angle_beta   90.00
_cell.angle_gamma   90.00
#
_symmetry.space_group_name_H-M   'P 1'
#
loop_
_entity.id
_entity.type
_entity.pdbx_description
1 polymer ?
#
loop_
_entity_poly.entity_id
_entity_poly.type
_entity_poly.pdbx_seq_one_letter_code
_entity_poly.pdbx_strand_id
1 'polypeptide(L)'
;MKLVNIIENTIGHDGCTPLHGLSFYIETLDHKILMDAGPSDQILANASVLGVDLSQVDVCVLSHGHYDHSGGLLPFSRMNDSAKIYMQIKAADDYYAYDGPEEGYRYIGIDKLIPHLPSVYPLNGSFNLDDEISLLTVSEREYPVPSTNKRLMRKTGEDYVADDFSHEQSLVITEGEKNVLMCGCAHNGILNILEAFEERYGKMPDVVIGGFHLMRRSGETEEDLETARDIARKLSSLDTVFYTCHCTGEACYGVMKEIMGDKLSYIHCGESLTI
;
A
#
# COMPACT_ATOMS: atom_id res chain seq x y z
N MET A 1 5.85 -5.95 17.58
CA MET A 1 4.72 -5.79 16.64
C MET A 1 4.47 -7.07 15.84
N LYS A 2 3.21 -7.46 15.61
CA LYS A 2 2.85 -8.60 14.74
C LYS A 2 2.12 -8.10 13.49
N LEU A 3 2.46 -8.65 12.32
CA LEU A 3 1.81 -8.34 11.06
C LEU A 3 1.33 -9.63 10.38
N VAL A 4 0.20 -9.56 9.69
CA VAL A 4 -0.36 -10.65 8.88
C VAL A 4 -0.79 -10.06 7.54
N ASN A 5 -0.26 -10.59 6.44
CA ASN A 5 -0.70 -10.21 5.11
C ASN A 5 -1.97 -10.98 4.76
N ILE A 6 -3.13 -10.32 4.75
CA ILE A 6 -4.43 -11.00 4.57
C ILE A 6 -4.75 -11.19 3.08
N ILE A 7 -4.42 -10.19 2.25
CA ILE A 7 -4.65 -10.21 0.80
C ILE A 7 -3.34 -9.85 0.11
N GLU A 8 -2.90 -10.72 -0.77
CA GLU A 8 -1.75 -10.51 -1.65
C GLU A 8 -1.92 -11.36 -2.92
N ASN A 9 -1.15 -11.06 -3.96
CA ASN A 9 -1.24 -11.66 -5.28
C ASN A 9 -0.82 -13.13 -5.32
N THR A 10 0.02 -13.57 -4.38
CA THR A 10 0.63 -14.90 -4.33
C THR A 10 0.31 -15.59 -3.01
N ILE A 11 0.23 -16.91 -3.02
CA ILE A 11 -0.20 -17.71 -1.86
C ILE A 11 0.97 -18.07 -0.95
N GLY A 12 0.81 -17.85 0.36
CA GLY A 12 1.77 -18.25 1.39
C GLY A 12 1.19 -19.14 2.50
N HIS A 13 -0.13 -19.20 2.64
CA HIS A 13 -0.81 -20.06 3.63
C HIS A 13 -1.93 -20.88 2.99
N ASP A 14 -1.97 -22.17 3.30
CA ASP A 14 -3.02 -23.08 2.85
C ASP A 14 -4.41 -22.61 3.31
N GLY A 15 -5.36 -22.56 2.38
CA GLY A 15 -6.73 -22.10 2.66
C GLY A 15 -6.97 -20.60 2.46
N CYS A 16 -5.93 -19.79 2.31
CA CYS A 16 -6.08 -18.41 1.84
C CYS A 16 -6.31 -18.38 0.33
N THR A 17 -7.11 -17.41 -0.14
CA THR A 17 -7.27 -17.13 -1.58
C THR A 17 -6.47 -15.88 -1.93
N PRO A 18 -5.40 -15.98 -2.73
CA PRO A 18 -4.66 -14.81 -3.19
C PRO A 18 -5.48 -14.05 -4.23
N LEU A 19 -5.37 -12.72 -4.22
CA LEU A 19 -6.04 -11.83 -5.17
C LEU A 19 -5.12 -10.65 -5.49
N HIS A 20 -5.30 -10.07 -6.68
CA HIS A 20 -4.65 -8.80 -6.99
C HIS A 20 -5.21 -7.69 -6.09
N GLY A 21 -4.41 -7.33 -5.10
CA GLY A 21 -4.67 -6.30 -4.11
C GLY A 21 -3.78 -6.48 -2.90
N LEU A 22 -3.96 -5.62 -1.91
CA LEU A 22 -3.16 -5.64 -0.70
C LEU A 22 -4.02 -5.42 0.55
N SER A 23 -3.73 -6.14 1.62
CA SER A 23 -4.25 -5.84 2.95
C SER A 23 -3.37 -6.44 4.03
N PHE A 24 -3.00 -5.64 5.02
CA PHE A 24 -2.29 -6.08 6.22
C PHE A 24 -3.13 -5.85 7.47
N TYR A 25 -3.22 -6.87 8.31
CA TYR A 25 -3.58 -6.69 9.72
C TYR A 25 -2.31 -6.54 10.54
N ILE A 26 -2.25 -5.52 11.38
CA ILE A 26 -1.11 -5.21 12.25
C ILE A 26 -1.61 -5.11 13.68
N GLU A 27 -0.88 -5.71 14.61
CA GLU A 27 -1.14 -5.66 16.04
C GLU A 27 0.10 -5.13 16.76
N THR A 28 -0.09 -4.01 17.43
CA THR A 28 0.91 -3.32 18.26
C THR A 28 0.48 -3.42 19.73
N LEU A 29 1.23 -2.78 20.63
CA LEU A 29 0.86 -2.70 22.04
C LEU A 29 -0.47 -1.97 22.25
N ASP A 30 -0.71 -0.88 21.52
CA ASP A 30 -1.86 0.01 21.76
C ASP A 30 -2.96 -0.11 20.69
N HIS A 31 -2.66 -0.68 19.51
CA HIS A 31 -3.58 -0.69 18.36
C HIS A 31 -3.68 -2.03 17.62
N LYS A 32 -4.85 -2.23 17.01
CA LYS A 32 -5.11 -3.21 15.96
C LYS A 32 -5.49 -2.46 14.69
N ILE A 33 -4.62 -2.55 13.71
CA ILE A 33 -4.66 -1.73 12.50
C ILE A 33 -4.98 -2.61 11.31
N LEU A 34 -5.86 -2.12 10.44
CA LEU A 34 -6.06 -2.66 9.10
C LEU A 34 -5.53 -1.67 8.06
N MET A 35 -4.44 -2.01 7.39
CA MET A 35 -3.94 -1.23 6.26
C MET A 35 -4.43 -1.85 4.95
N ASP A 36 -5.20 -1.07 4.18
CA ASP A 36 -5.91 -1.49 2.97
C ASP A 36 -6.85 -2.70 3.20
N ALA A 37 -7.70 -2.98 2.21
CA ALA A 37 -8.77 -3.96 2.32
C ALA A 37 -8.89 -4.91 1.12
N GLY A 38 -7.88 -4.94 0.24
CA GLY A 38 -7.94 -5.76 -0.97
C GLY A 38 -9.05 -5.35 -1.95
N PRO A 39 -9.32 -6.16 -2.99
CA PRO A 39 -10.26 -5.83 -4.06
C PRO A 39 -11.72 -6.19 -3.76
N SER A 40 -12.00 -6.94 -2.68
CA SER A 40 -13.32 -7.50 -2.43
C SER A 40 -13.51 -7.93 -0.97
N ASP A 41 -14.66 -8.54 -0.67
CA ASP A 41 -14.99 -9.16 0.62
C ASP A 41 -14.15 -10.41 0.96
N GLN A 42 -13.28 -10.88 0.06
CA GLN A 42 -12.36 -12.00 0.30
C GLN A 42 -11.46 -11.77 1.53
N ILE A 43 -11.19 -10.51 1.87
CA ILE A 43 -10.50 -10.15 3.11
C ILE A 43 -11.14 -10.79 4.35
N LEU A 44 -12.47 -10.85 4.42
CA LEU A 44 -13.16 -11.43 5.59
C LEU A 44 -12.94 -12.94 5.68
N ALA A 45 -12.96 -13.63 4.54
CA ALA A 45 -12.73 -15.06 4.47
C ALA A 45 -11.27 -15.42 4.80
N ASN A 46 -10.30 -14.70 4.23
CA ASN A 46 -8.90 -14.92 4.55
C ASN A 46 -8.60 -14.59 6.02
N ALA A 47 -9.12 -13.49 6.57
CA ALA A 47 -8.97 -13.18 7.99
C ALA A 47 -9.51 -14.29 8.89
N SER A 48 -10.68 -14.86 8.56
CA SER A 48 -11.23 -16.00 9.29
C SER A 48 -10.33 -17.23 9.22
N VAL A 49 -9.72 -17.53 8.06
CA VAL A 49 -8.77 -18.66 7.91
C VAL A 49 -7.52 -18.45 8.77
N LEU A 50 -7.04 -17.21 8.83
CA LEU A 50 -5.82 -16.82 9.56
C LEU A 50 -6.06 -16.60 11.06
N GLY A 51 -7.30 -16.74 11.54
CA GLY A 51 -7.66 -16.48 12.92
C GLY A 51 -7.53 -15.00 13.32
N VAL A 52 -7.61 -14.08 12.35
CA VAL A 52 -7.60 -12.63 12.56
C VAL A 52 -9.04 -12.15 12.79
N ASP A 53 -9.29 -11.53 13.94
CA ASP A 53 -10.59 -10.96 14.27
C ASP A 53 -10.64 -9.47 13.86
N LEU A 54 -11.17 -9.21 12.67
CA LEU A 54 -11.31 -7.85 12.13
C LEU A 54 -12.31 -6.98 12.92
N SER A 55 -13.16 -7.58 13.77
CA SER A 55 -14.05 -6.79 14.65
C SER A 55 -13.28 -6.04 15.74
N GLN A 56 -12.03 -6.42 15.99
CA GLN A 56 -11.17 -5.83 17.01
C GLN A 56 -10.30 -4.70 16.46
N VAL A 57 -10.32 -4.44 15.15
CA VAL A 57 -9.58 -3.34 14.53
C VAL A 57 -10.15 -2.02 15.02
N ASP A 58 -9.29 -1.14 15.53
CA ASP A 58 -9.68 0.22 15.95
C ASP A 58 -9.28 1.29 14.92
N VAL A 59 -8.24 1.03 14.12
CA VAL A 59 -7.75 1.94 13.08
C VAL A 59 -7.71 1.21 11.73
N CYS A 60 -8.30 1.80 10.71
CA CYS A 60 -8.14 1.37 9.33
C CYS A 60 -7.53 2.50 8.50
N VAL A 61 -6.55 2.21 7.66
CA VAL A 61 -5.88 3.18 6.81
C VAL A 61 -6.00 2.72 5.38
N LEU A 62 -6.61 3.55 4.53
CA LEU A 62 -6.56 3.37 3.09
C LEU A 62 -5.33 4.11 2.54
N SER A 63 -4.42 3.37 1.92
CA SER A 63 -3.17 3.92 1.37
C SER A 63 -3.45 4.86 0.20
N HIS A 64 -4.36 4.53 -0.70
CA HIS A 64 -4.73 5.35 -1.86
C HIS A 64 -6.06 4.92 -2.49
N GLY A 65 -6.57 5.74 -3.42
CA GLY A 65 -7.90 5.63 -4.01
C GLY A 65 -8.09 4.59 -5.11
N HIS A 66 -7.48 3.42 -5.03
CA HIS A 66 -7.69 2.33 -6.01
C HIS A 66 -8.54 1.17 -5.45
N TYR A 67 -9.28 0.51 -6.33
CA TYR A 67 -10.26 -0.54 -5.99
C TYR A 67 -9.61 -1.76 -5.32
N ASP A 68 -8.39 -2.13 -5.72
CA ASP A 68 -7.63 -3.28 -5.22
C ASP A 68 -7.05 -3.08 -3.82
N HIS A 69 -7.19 -1.86 -3.27
CA HIS A 69 -6.87 -1.51 -1.89
C HIS A 69 -8.11 -1.16 -1.05
N SER A 70 -9.25 -0.89 -1.69
CA SER A 70 -10.44 -0.34 -1.02
C SER A 70 -11.69 -1.21 -1.12
N GLY A 71 -11.71 -2.21 -2.00
CA GLY A 71 -12.89 -3.01 -2.30
C GLY A 71 -13.45 -3.78 -1.09
N GLY A 72 -12.60 -4.13 -0.14
CA GLY A 72 -13.01 -4.74 1.13
C GLY A 72 -13.53 -3.76 2.20
N LEU A 73 -13.48 -2.45 2.00
CA LEU A 73 -13.85 -1.48 3.04
C LEU A 73 -15.35 -1.47 3.35
N LEU A 74 -16.21 -1.59 2.34
CA LEU A 74 -17.66 -1.71 2.55
C LEU A 74 -18.03 -2.96 3.35
N PRO A 75 -17.59 -4.18 3.01
CA PRO A 75 -17.86 -5.36 3.82
C PRO A 75 -17.21 -5.29 5.22
N PHE A 76 -15.99 -4.76 5.34
CA PHE A 76 -15.35 -4.50 6.63
C PHE A 76 -16.19 -3.58 7.52
N SER A 77 -16.65 -2.43 7.01
CA SER A 77 -17.45 -1.47 7.77
C SER A 77 -18.81 -2.00 8.25
N ARG A 78 -19.36 -3.02 7.57
CA ARG A 78 -20.58 -3.71 8.01
C ARG A 78 -20.33 -4.66 9.18
N MET A 79 -19.11 -5.21 9.27
CA MET A 79 -18.67 -6.08 10.37
C MET A 79 -18.21 -5.25 11.57
N ASN A 80 -17.48 -4.16 11.33
CA ASN A 80 -16.89 -3.30 12.34
C ASN A 80 -17.28 -1.85 12.06
N ASP A 81 -18.25 -1.35 12.82
CA ASP A 81 -18.74 0.03 12.74
C ASP A 81 -17.99 0.99 13.68
N SER A 82 -17.03 0.47 14.46
CA SER A 82 -16.29 1.22 15.48
C SER A 82 -14.89 1.68 15.01
N ALA A 83 -14.28 0.94 14.07
CA ALA A 83 -12.97 1.29 13.51
C ALA A 83 -13.02 2.65 12.81
N LYS A 84 -11.99 3.47 13.02
CA LYS A 84 -11.82 4.74 12.31
C LYS A 84 -11.09 4.50 10.99
N ILE A 85 -11.70 4.85 9.86
CA ILE A 85 -11.13 4.66 8.52
C ILE A 85 -10.50 5.97 8.06
N TYR A 86 -9.18 6.06 8.06
CA TYR A 86 -8.44 7.23 7.59
C TYR A 86 -8.10 7.11 6.10
N MET A 87 -8.47 8.13 5.33
CA MET A 87 -8.18 8.24 3.90
C MET A 87 -7.93 9.69 3.51
N GLN A 88 -7.08 9.93 2.51
CA GLN A 88 -6.98 11.27 1.93
C GLN A 88 -8.28 11.62 1.20
N ILE A 89 -8.76 12.86 1.32
CA ILE A 89 -10.03 13.29 0.71
C ILE A 89 -10.04 13.08 -0.81
N LYS A 90 -8.87 13.23 -1.44
CA LYS A 90 -8.70 13.02 -2.88
C LYS A 90 -8.85 11.57 -3.31
N ALA A 91 -8.68 10.59 -2.42
CA ALA A 91 -8.91 9.18 -2.76
C ALA A 91 -10.37 8.90 -3.19
N ALA A 92 -11.30 9.82 -2.89
CA ALA A 92 -12.69 9.78 -3.36
C ALA A 92 -12.90 10.23 -4.82
N ASP A 93 -11.88 10.81 -5.46
CA ASP A 93 -11.94 11.24 -6.86
C ASP A 93 -12.12 10.05 -7.82
N ASP A 94 -12.37 10.34 -9.11
CA ASP A 94 -12.56 9.31 -10.13
C ASP A 94 -11.23 8.95 -10.82
N TYR A 95 -10.76 7.74 -10.54
CA TYR A 95 -9.51 7.19 -11.10
C TYR A 95 -9.78 6.13 -12.17
N TYR A 96 -8.93 6.12 -13.20
CA TYR A 96 -9.04 5.25 -14.37
C TYR A 96 -7.68 4.72 -14.80
N ALA A 97 -7.67 3.52 -15.37
CA ALA A 97 -6.55 3.04 -16.19
C ALA A 97 -6.91 3.22 -17.67
N TYR A 98 -6.02 3.80 -18.45
CA TYR A 98 -6.09 3.80 -19.90
C TYR A 98 -5.56 2.46 -20.42
N ASP A 99 -6.44 1.64 -20.99
CA ASP A 99 -6.11 0.28 -21.45
C ASP A 99 -5.83 0.23 -22.97
N GLY A 100 -6.00 1.34 -23.69
CA GLY A 100 -5.66 1.44 -25.12
C GLY A 100 -6.71 2.22 -25.92
N PRO A 101 -6.46 2.48 -27.21
CA PRO A 101 -7.42 3.18 -28.07
C PRO A 101 -8.70 2.37 -28.33
N GLU A 102 -8.65 1.04 -28.21
CA GLU A 102 -9.81 0.16 -28.42
C GLU A 102 -10.63 -0.02 -27.13
N GLU A 103 -9.98 -0.26 -25.99
CA GLU A 103 -10.63 -0.49 -24.70
C GLU A 103 -10.98 0.81 -23.97
N GLY A 104 -10.26 1.90 -24.23
CA GLY A 104 -10.47 3.21 -23.61
C GLY A 104 -10.08 3.24 -22.13
N TYR A 105 -10.90 3.90 -21.32
CA TYR A 105 -10.65 4.13 -19.90
C TYR A 105 -11.51 3.19 -19.04
N ARG A 106 -10.87 2.43 -18.17
CA ARG A 106 -11.53 1.56 -17.19
C ARG A 106 -11.44 2.20 -15.81
N TYR A 107 -12.58 2.33 -15.13
CA TYR A 107 -12.61 2.84 -13.76
C TYR A 107 -11.84 1.90 -12.82
N ILE A 108 -10.95 2.49 -12.02
CA ILE A 108 -10.15 1.79 -10.99
C ILE A 108 -10.25 2.48 -9.63
N GLY A 109 -11.07 3.53 -9.51
CA GLY A 109 -11.26 4.24 -8.25
C GLY A 109 -12.06 3.43 -7.23
N ILE A 110 -12.21 4.02 -6.04
CA ILE A 110 -12.97 3.42 -4.95
C ILE A 110 -14.49 3.38 -5.22
N ASP A 111 -15.22 2.54 -4.47
CA ASP A 111 -16.69 2.62 -4.43
C ASP A 111 -17.15 3.96 -3.82
N LYS A 112 -18.10 4.63 -4.47
CA LYS A 112 -18.56 5.98 -4.07
C LYS A 112 -19.35 6.02 -2.78
N LEU A 113 -19.73 4.87 -2.22
CA LEU A 113 -20.30 4.80 -0.88
C LEU A 113 -19.24 4.92 0.22
N ILE A 114 -17.97 4.59 -0.06
CA ILE A 114 -16.90 4.57 0.95
C ILE A 114 -16.73 5.94 1.62
N PRO A 115 -16.58 7.07 0.90
CA PRO A 115 -16.42 8.40 1.53
C PRO A 115 -17.62 8.85 2.38
N HIS A 116 -18.76 8.17 2.28
CA HIS A 116 -19.99 8.48 3.01
C HIS A 116 -20.21 7.56 4.22
N LEU A 117 -19.30 6.61 4.49
CA LEU A 117 -19.34 5.81 5.69
C LEU A 117 -19.16 6.70 6.93
N PRO A 118 -19.93 6.51 8.01
CA PRO A 118 -19.82 7.32 9.22
C PRO A 118 -18.49 7.14 9.95
N SER A 119 -17.80 6.03 9.70
CA SER A 119 -16.47 5.71 10.24
C SER A 119 -15.32 6.35 9.47
N VAL A 120 -15.58 7.04 8.35
CA VAL A 120 -14.51 7.66 7.54
C VAL A 120 -14.08 9.01 8.11
N TYR A 121 -12.76 9.15 8.26
CA TYR A 121 -12.05 10.36 8.64
C TYR A 121 -11.24 10.86 7.44
N PRO A 122 -11.79 11.79 6.65
CA PRO A 122 -11.09 12.34 5.50
C PRO A 122 -9.95 13.26 5.96
N LEU A 123 -8.79 13.08 5.35
CA LEU A 123 -7.57 13.84 5.63
C LEU A 123 -7.14 14.69 4.43
N ASN A 124 -6.28 15.67 4.70
CA ASN A 124 -5.67 16.50 3.67
C ASN A 124 -4.20 16.73 4.04
N GLY A 125 -3.35 15.80 3.63
CA GLY A 125 -1.93 15.74 3.96
C GLY A 125 -1.60 14.82 5.13
N SER A 126 -0.34 14.87 5.54
CA SER A 126 0.22 14.15 6.69
C SER A 126 -0.57 14.41 7.98
N PHE A 127 -0.70 13.37 8.81
CA PHE A 127 -1.48 13.41 10.05
C PHE A 127 -0.75 12.64 11.15
N ASN A 128 -0.89 13.07 12.42
CA ASN A 128 -0.46 12.29 13.59
C ASN A 128 -1.73 11.83 14.30
N LEU A 129 -1.90 10.53 14.44
CA LEU A 129 -3.05 9.99 15.18
C LEU A 129 -2.79 10.08 16.68
N ASP A 130 -1.62 9.62 17.10
CA ASP A 130 -1.13 9.60 18.48
C ASP A 130 0.41 9.48 18.47
N ASP A 131 1.00 9.06 19.59
CA ASP A 131 2.45 8.91 19.75
C ASP A 131 3.01 7.68 19.02
N GLU A 132 2.16 6.69 18.68
CA GLU A 132 2.55 5.45 18.00
C GLU A 132 2.32 5.55 16.47
N ILE A 133 1.17 6.09 16.05
CA ILE A 133 0.69 6.05 14.67
C ILE A 133 0.69 7.44 14.04
N SER A 134 1.22 7.50 12.82
CA SER A 134 1.09 8.67 11.96
C SER A 134 0.94 8.28 10.50
N LEU A 135 0.38 9.20 9.70
CA LEU A 135 0.18 9.05 8.28
C LEU A 135 1.04 10.08 7.56
N LEU A 136 1.81 9.61 6.58
CA LEU A 136 2.79 10.39 5.83
C LEU A 136 2.35 10.53 4.38
N THR A 137 2.32 11.75 3.87
CA THR A 137 2.11 12.05 2.45
C THR A 137 3.38 12.61 1.83
N VAL A 138 3.60 12.34 0.55
CA VAL A 138 4.69 12.94 -0.23
C VAL A 138 4.21 14.25 -0.84
N SER A 139 4.80 15.38 -0.43
CA SER A 139 4.48 16.71 -0.98
C SER A 139 5.39 17.14 -2.13
N GLU A 140 6.65 16.70 -2.12
CA GLU A 140 7.66 17.01 -3.12
C GLU A 140 8.34 15.72 -3.58
N ARG A 141 8.90 15.71 -4.79
CA ARG A 141 9.53 14.52 -5.38
C ARG A 141 10.88 14.90 -6.00
N GLU A 142 11.97 14.36 -5.45
CA GLU A 142 13.29 14.48 -6.07
C GLU A 142 13.58 13.34 -7.05
N TYR A 143 12.96 12.18 -6.83
CA TYR A 143 13.14 10.97 -7.62
C TYR A 143 11.98 10.75 -8.62
N PRO A 144 12.24 10.08 -9.75
CA PRO A 144 11.20 9.67 -10.68
C PRO A 144 10.14 8.77 -10.02
N VAL A 145 8.89 8.90 -10.47
CA VAL A 145 7.81 7.97 -10.13
C VAL A 145 7.84 6.73 -11.04
N PRO A 146 7.22 5.60 -10.65
CA PRO A 146 7.14 4.40 -11.47
C PRO A 146 6.58 4.67 -12.87
N SER A 147 7.22 4.10 -13.89
CA SER A 147 6.84 4.29 -15.31
C SER A 147 5.43 3.76 -15.62
N THR A 148 4.98 2.77 -14.84
CA THR A 148 3.65 2.16 -14.82
C THR A 148 2.53 3.16 -14.53
N ASN A 149 2.83 4.28 -13.86
CA ASN A 149 1.87 5.35 -13.60
C ASN A 149 1.39 6.08 -14.86
N LYS A 150 2.13 6.00 -15.99
CA LYS A 150 1.80 6.73 -17.23
C LYS A 150 0.41 6.42 -17.79
N ARG A 151 -0.17 5.28 -17.43
CA ARG A 151 -1.52 4.87 -17.85
C ARG A 151 -2.62 5.20 -16.84
N LEU A 152 -2.23 5.70 -15.66
CA LEU A 152 -3.13 5.95 -14.54
C LEU A 152 -3.59 7.40 -14.59
N MET A 153 -4.90 7.58 -14.57
CA MET A 153 -5.56 8.81 -14.96
C MET A 153 -6.58 9.19 -13.91
N ARG A 154 -6.71 10.49 -13.68
CA ARG A 154 -7.80 11.09 -12.92
C ARG A 154 -8.75 11.78 -13.89
N LYS A 155 -10.05 11.61 -13.70
CA LYS A 155 -11.06 12.34 -14.46
C LYS A 155 -11.33 13.71 -13.85
N THR A 156 -11.26 14.75 -14.66
CA THR A 156 -11.52 16.15 -14.29
C THR A 156 -12.52 16.76 -15.26
N GLY A 157 -13.80 16.84 -14.84
CA GLY A 157 -14.87 17.22 -15.75
C GLY A 157 -15.08 16.18 -16.85
N GLU A 158 -14.88 16.59 -18.10
CA GLU A 158 -14.94 15.70 -19.27
C GLU A 158 -13.58 15.10 -19.66
N ASP A 159 -12.49 15.64 -19.13
CA ASP A 159 -11.12 15.27 -19.48
C ASP A 159 -10.54 14.18 -18.56
N TYR A 160 -9.53 13.47 -19.06
CA TYR A 160 -8.68 12.57 -18.29
C TYR A 160 -7.26 13.15 -18.25
N VAL A 161 -6.78 13.45 -17.05
CA VAL A 161 -5.42 13.93 -16.80
C VAL A 161 -4.60 12.86 -16.10
N ALA A 162 -3.27 12.91 -16.19
CA ALA A 162 -2.41 11.98 -15.47
C ALA A 162 -2.70 12.06 -13.96
N ASP A 163 -2.82 10.91 -13.31
CA ASP A 163 -2.96 10.87 -11.85
C ASP A 163 -1.67 11.34 -11.18
N ASP A 164 -1.79 12.32 -10.29
CA ASP A 164 -0.69 12.90 -9.54
C ASP A 164 -0.46 12.18 -8.20
N PHE A 165 -1.25 11.17 -7.84
CA PHE A 165 -1.11 10.41 -6.59
C PHE A 165 -1.09 11.27 -5.32
N SER A 166 -1.68 12.47 -5.36
CA SER A 166 -1.86 13.32 -4.18
C SER A 166 -2.91 12.77 -3.18
N HIS A 167 -3.47 11.61 -3.49
CA HIS A 167 -4.34 10.81 -2.64
C HIS A 167 -3.61 9.68 -1.91
N GLU A 168 -2.33 9.43 -2.22
CA GLU A 168 -1.54 8.39 -1.58
C GLU A 168 -0.98 8.86 -0.23
N GLN A 169 -1.01 7.96 0.74
CA GLN A 169 -0.40 8.10 2.06
C GLN A 169 0.20 6.77 2.53
N SER A 170 1.22 6.87 3.37
CA SER A 170 1.89 5.76 4.02
C SER A 170 1.60 5.77 5.51
N LEU A 171 1.47 4.57 6.10
CA LEU A 171 1.33 4.38 7.54
C LEU A 171 2.71 4.30 8.18
N VAL A 172 2.95 5.06 9.24
CA VAL A 172 4.16 4.98 10.06
C VAL A 172 3.76 4.56 11.46
N ILE A 173 4.41 3.52 11.96
CA ILE A 173 4.20 2.96 13.30
C ILE A 173 5.52 3.04 14.07
N THR A 174 5.49 3.63 15.25
CA THR A 174 6.64 3.73 16.15
C THR A 174 6.35 2.93 17.42
N GLU A 175 6.97 1.75 17.53
CA GLU A 175 6.83 0.89 18.72
C GLU A 175 8.20 0.70 19.37
N GLY A 176 8.38 1.26 20.58
CA GLY A 176 9.68 1.29 21.24
C GLY A 176 10.71 2.10 20.45
N GLU A 177 11.84 1.48 20.11
CA GLU A 177 12.89 2.12 19.29
C GLU A 177 12.66 1.93 17.78
N LYS A 178 11.69 1.08 17.38
CA LYS A 178 11.47 0.69 15.99
C LYS A 178 10.48 1.59 15.28
N ASN A 179 10.87 2.02 14.08
CA ASN A 179 10.06 2.83 13.18
C ASN A 179 9.77 2.01 11.92
N VAL A 180 8.51 1.64 11.74
CA VAL A 180 8.04 0.84 10.60
C VAL A 180 7.27 1.76 9.66
N LEU A 181 7.71 1.81 8.40
CA LEU A 181 7.01 2.50 7.32
C LEU A 181 6.27 1.47 6.45
N MET A 182 4.95 1.61 6.35
CA MET A 182 4.12 0.77 5.50
C MET A 182 3.53 1.56 4.34
N CYS A 183 3.65 1.01 3.14
CA CYS A 183 3.15 1.60 1.89
C CYS A 183 2.16 0.64 1.22
N GLY A 184 1.17 1.19 0.51
CA GLY A 184 0.29 0.40 -0.37
C GLY A 184 1.03 -0.01 -1.63
N CYS A 185 0.92 0.81 -2.69
CA CYS A 185 1.64 0.60 -3.93
C CYS A 185 2.91 1.44 -4.09
N ALA A 186 3.09 2.55 -3.34
CA ALA A 186 4.21 3.48 -3.53
C ALA A 186 4.25 4.10 -4.94
N HIS A 187 3.11 4.60 -5.41
CA HIS A 187 2.99 5.32 -6.68
C HIS A 187 3.77 6.64 -6.70
N ASN A 188 3.97 7.28 -5.55
CA ASN A 188 4.92 8.40 -5.43
C ASN A 188 6.39 7.96 -5.61
N GLY A 189 6.67 6.66 -5.69
CA GLY A 189 8.02 6.08 -5.77
C GLY A 189 8.63 5.91 -4.38
N ILE A 190 9.14 4.70 -4.10
CA ILE A 190 9.64 4.34 -2.76
C ILE A 190 10.73 5.28 -2.25
N LEU A 191 11.60 5.79 -3.13
CA LEU A 191 12.66 6.72 -2.76
C LEU A 191 12.12 8.08 -2.29
N ASN A 192 11.08 8.61 -2.93
CA ASN A 192 10.43 9.86 -2.51
C ASN A 192 9.69 9.68 -1.17
N ILE A 193 9.12 8.50 -0.92
CA ILE A 193 8.48 8.20 0.36
C ILE A 193 9.53 8.14 1.49
N LEU A 194 10.68 7.51 1.23
CA LEU A 194 11.78 7.46 2.19
C LEU A 194 12.37 8.83 2.48
N GLU A 195 12.46 9.70 1.47
CA GLU A 195 12.87 11.09 1.63
C GLU A 195 11.87 11.87 2.50
N ALA A 196 10.57 11.80 2.19
CA ALA A 196 9.53 12.43 3.02
C ALA A 196 9.53 11.88 4.47
N PHE A 197 9.91 10.61 4.65
CA PHE A 197 10.09 10.04 5.97
C PHE A 197 11.31 10.64 6.66
N GLU A 198 12.47 10.66 6.01
CA GLU A 198 13.71 11.22 6.58
C GLU A 198 13.56 12.70 6.94
N GLU A 199 12.89 13.49 6.11
CA GLU A 199 12.59 14.90 6.38
C GLU A 199 11.74 15.06 7.66
N ARG A 200 10.76 14.19 7.87
CA ARG A 200 9.84 14.26 9.01
C ARG A 200 10.46 13.74 10.30
N TYR A 201 11.24 12.67 10.23
CA TYR A 201 11.74 11.94 11.40
C TYR A 201 13.23 12.15 11.68
N GLY A 202 13.96 12.79 10.76
CA GLY A 202 15.40 13.04 10.87
C GLY A 202 16.27 11.79 10.77
N LYS A 203 15.69 10.66 10.32
CA LYS A 203 16.34 9.36 10.16
C LYS A 203 15.56 8.50 9.18
N MET A 204 16.19 7.44 8.66
CA MET A 204 15.51 6.40 7.89
C MET A 204 14.67 5.46 8.78
N PRO A 205 13.62 4.82 8.24
CA PRO A 205 12.87 3.81 8.97
C PRO A 205 13.72 2.55 9.19
N ASP A 206 13.45 1.84 10.28
CA ASP A 206 14.09 0.54 10.56
C ASP A 206 13.59 -0.54 9.59
N VAL A 207 12.29 -0.51 9.30
CA VAL A 207 11.62 -1.49 8.44
C VAL A 207 10.68 -0.80 7.47
N VAL A 208 10.67 -1.26 6.22
CA VAL A 208 9.75 -0.83 5.17
C VAL A 208 8.95 -2.02 4.67
N ILE A 209 7.64 -1.89 4.57
CA ILE A 209 6.73 -2.97 4.14
C ILE A 209 5.75 -2.44 3.11
N GLY A 210 5.65 -3.07 1.95
CA GLY A 210 4.63 -2.69 0.96
C GLY A 210 4.93 -3.13 -0.47
N GLY A 211 4.12 -2.66 -1.41
CA GLY A 211 4.43 -2.73 -2.84
C GLY A 211 5.29 -1.56 -3.29
N PHE A 212 6.13 -1.77 -4.32
CA PHE A 212 6.99 -0.73 -4.92
C PHE A 212 6.55 -0.32 -6.34
N HIS A 213 5.42 -0.84 -6.82
CA HIS A 213 4.79 -0.56 -8.12
C HIS A 213 5.68 -0.72 -9.36
N LEU A 214 6.50 -1.76 -9.37
CA LEU A 214 7.45 -2.05 -10.45
C LEU A 214 6.89 -3.02 -11.50
N MET A 215 5.82 -3.75 -11.18
CA MET A 215 5.23 -4.77 -12.04
C MET A 215 4.44 -4.17 -13.21
N ARG A 216 4.53 -4.80 -14.39
CA ARG A 216 3.75 -4.44 -15.58
C ARG A 216 2.86 -5.59 -16.03
N ARG A 217 1.60 -5.27 -16.35
CA ARG A 217 0.63 -6.25 -16.89
C ARG A 217 1.12 -6.94 -18.18
N SER A 218 1.93 -6.25 -18.99
CA SER A 218 2.48 -6.75 -20.26
C SER A 218 3.73 -7.63 -20.08
N GLY A 219 4.19 -7.85 -18.84
CA GLY A 219 5.53 -8.33 -18.54
C GLY A 219 6.55 -7.20 -18.52
N GLU A 220 7.58 -7.38 -17.69
CA GLU A 220 8.69 -6.44 -17.51
C GLU A 220 9.65 -6.46 -18.69
N THR A 221 10.09 -5.28 -19.11
CA THR A 221 11.18 -5.10 -20.08
C THR A 221 12.54 -5.04 -19.37
N GLU A 222 13.65 -5.14 -20.09
CA GLU A 222 14.98 -4.97 -19.48
C GLU A 222 15.16 -3.57 -18.87
N GLU A 223 14.51 -2.54 -19.42
CA GLU A 223 14.52 -1.18 -18.83
C GLU A 223 13.80 -1.15 -17.48
N ASP A 224 12.68 -1.88 -17.34
CA ASP A 224 11.95 -2.00 -16.07
C ASP A 224 12.80 -2.77 -15.03
N LEU A 225 13.49 -3.84 -15.46
CA LEU A 225 14.40 -4.59 -14.59
C LEU A 225 15.62 -3.75 -14.17
N GLU A 226 16.21 -2.95 -15.06
CA GLU A 226 17.31 -2.07 -14.69
C GLU A 226 16.87 -0.97 -13.72
N THR A 227 15.65 -0.43 -13.90
CA THR A 227 15.04 0.49 -12.93
C THR A 227 14.92 -0.17 -11.55
N ALA A 228 14.46 -1.42 -11.49
CA ALA A 228 14.41 -2.17 -10.24
C ALA A 228 15.80 -2.39 -9.62
N ARG A 229 16.84 -2.66 -10.44
CA ARG A 229 18.23 -2.77 -9.97
C ARG A 229 18.77 -1.45 -9.42
N ASP A 230 18.47 -0.32 -10.06
CA ASP A 230 18.87 1.00 -9.58
C ASP A 230 18.23 1.36 -8.24
N ILE A 231 16.93 1.06 -8.09
CA ILE A 231 16.24 1.20 -6.81
C ILE A 231 16.90 0.29 -5.77
N ALA A 232 17.13 -0.99 -6.08
CA ALA A 232 17.77 -1.93 -5.16
C ALA A 232 19.17 -1.50 -4.70
N ARG A 233 19.99 -0.92 -5.59
CA ARG A 233 21.31 -0.38 -5.24
C ARG A 233 21.21 0.78 -4.25
N LYS A 234 20.19 1.63 -4.38
CA LYS A 234 19.94 2.73 -3.42
C LYS A 234 19.44 2.17 -2.09
N LEU A 235 18.44 1.29 -2.11
CA LEU A 235 17.87 0.70 -0.90
C LEU A 235 18.88 -0.14 -0.12
N SER A 236 19.78 -0.87 -0.79
CA SER A 236 20.79 -1.73 -0.12
C SER A 236 21.80 -0.94 0.72
N SER A 237 22.02 0.34 0.40
CA SER A 237 22.91 1.21 1.17
C SER A 237 22.31 1.71 2.50
N LEU A 238 21.00 1.58 2.68
CA LEU A 238 20.30 2.05 3.89
C LEU A 238 20.39 1.00 5.01
N ASP A 239 20.41 1.44 6.26
CA ASP A 239 20.29 0.56 7.42
C ASP A 239 18.82 0.23 7.72
N THR A 240 18.13 -0.25 6.69
CA THR A 240 16.70 -0.53 6.66
C THR A 240 16.47 -1.94 6.13
N VAL A 241 15.55 -2.68 6.75
CA VAL A 241 15.08 -3.98 6.26
C VAL A 241 13.80 -3.78 5.45
N PHE A 242 13.71 -4.42 4.29
CA PHE A 242 12.60 -4.27 3.36
C PHE A 242 11.83 -5.57 3.22
N TYR A 243 10.51 -5.44 3.24
CA TYR A 243 9.57 -6.48 2.88
C TYR A 243 8.72 -5.98 1.73
N THR A 244 8.71 -6.72 0.64
CA THR A 244 7.95 -6.36 -0.56
C THR A 244 6.88 -7.37 -0.89
N CYS A 245 5.85 -6.94 -1.61
CA CYS A 245 4.76 -7.80 -2.07
C CYS A 245 4.02 -7.18 -3.27
N HIS A 246 2.92 -7.81 -3.70
CA HIS A 246 1.88 -7.22 -4.53
C HIS A 246 2.39 -6.66 -5.87
N CYS A 247 2.44 -5.34 -6.00
CA CYS A 247 2.73 -4.64 -7.25
C CYS A 247 4.23 -4.50 -7.55
N THR A 248 5.10 -5.03 -6.69
CA THR A 248 6.52 -5.17 -7.03
C THR A 248 6.73 -6.21 -8.12
N GLY A 249 5.97 -7.31 -8.09
CA GLY A 249 6.09 -8.40 -9.06
C GLY A 249 7.33 -9.29 -8.84
N GLU A 250 7.20 -10.57 -9.17
CA GLU A 250 8.24 -11.58 -8.90
C GLU A 250 9.53 -11.34 -9.69
N ALA A 251 9.44 -10.84 -10.94
CA ALA A 251 10.60 -10.58 -11.79
C ALA A 251 11.47 -9.43 -11.23
N CYS A 252 10.86 -8.29 -10.90
CA CYS A 252 11.56 -7.18 -10.26
C CYS A 252 12.07 -7.58 -8.87
N TYR A 253 11.28 -8.30 -8.08
CA TYR A 253 11.74 -8.83 -6.79
C TYR A 253 13.01 -9.68 -6.95
N GLY A 254 13.06 -10.58 -7.93
CA GLY A 254 14.22 -11.43 -8.17
C GLY A 254 15.52 -10.64 -8.37
N VAL A 255 15.51 -9.66 -9.29
CA VAL A 255 16.71 -8.82 -9.54
C VAL A 255 17.06 -7.92 -8.36
N MET A 256 16.06 -7.44 -7.60
CA MET A 256 16.31 -6.66 -6.38
C MET A 256 16.91 -7.53 -5.27
N LYS A 257 16.43 -8.76 -5.11
CA LYS A 257 16.88 -9.72 -4.09
C LYS A 257 18.33 -10.13 -4.30
N GLU A 258 18.78 -10.28 -5.54
CA GLU A 258 20.19 -10.53 -5.88
C GLU A 258 21.12 -9.43 -5.37
N ILE A 259 20.66 -8.17 -5.39
CA ILE A 259 21.45 -6.99 -4.97
C ILE A 259 21.33 -6.75 -3.46
N MET A 260 20.12 -6.87 -2.91
CA MET A 260 19.83 -6.51 -1.52
C MET A 260 20.10 -7.64 -0.54
N GLY A 261 20.20 -8.89 -1.02
CA GLY A 261 20.46 -10.05 -0.17
C GLY A 261 19.44 -10.16 0.96
N ASP A 262 19.92 -10.28 2.20
CA ASP A 262 19.07 -10.46 3.39
C ASP A 262 18.26 -9.21 3.77
N LYS A 263 18.56 -8.04 3.17
CA LYS A 263 17.79 -6.81 3.42
C LYS A 263 16.45 -6.77 2.72
N LEU A 264 16.14 -7.70 1.81
CA LEU A 264 14.86 -7.75 1.11
C LEU A 264 14.21 -9.13 1.27
N SER A 265 12.97 -9.18 1.71
CA SER A 265 12.16 -10.41 1.74
C SER A 265 10.82 -10.18 1.05
N TYR A 266 10.19 -11.27 0.57
CA TYR A 266 8.84 -11.24 0.03
C TYR A 266 7.84 -11.65 1.12
N ILE A 267 6.64 -11.04 1.14
CA ILE A 267 5.55 -11.48 2.01
C ILE A 267 4.36 -11.88 1.15
N HIS A 268 3.94 -13.14 1.29
CA HIS A 268 2.84 -13.74 0.55
C HIS A 268 1.51 -13.67 1.31
N CYS A 269 0.39 -13.94 0.63
CA CYS A 269 -0.94 -14.00 1.23
C CYS A 269 -1.01 -15.07 2.32
N GLY A 270 -1.34 -14.65 3.53
CA GLY A 270 -1.48 -15.47 4.72
C GLY A 270 -0.20 -15.62 5.56
N GLU A 271 0.91 -15.02 5.15
CA GLU A 271 2.13 -15.03 5.96
C GLU A 271 2.08 -14.01 7.09
N SER A 272 2.77 -14.33 8.18
CA SER A 272 2.93 -13.47 9.34
C SER A 272 4.37 -13.09 9.57
N LEU A 273 4.59 -11.85 10.00
CA LEU A 273 5.89 -11.32 10.40
C LEU A 273 5.81 -10.79 11.84
N THR A 274 6.91 -10.95 12.59
CA THR A 274 7.10 -10.28 13.87
C THR A 274 8.29 -9.34 13.75
N ILE A 275 8.08 -8.09 14.16
CA ILE A 275 9.09 -7.02 14.20
C ILE A 275 9.31 -6.60 15.64
#